data_AF-A0A9P8IUY1-F1
#
_entry.id   AF-A0A9P8IUY1-F1
#
_cell.length_a   1.000
_cell.length_b   1.000
_cell.length_c   1.000
_cell.angle_alpha   90.00
_cell.angle_beta   90.00
_cell.angle_gamma   90.00
#
_symmetry.space_group_name_H-M   'P 1'
#
loop_
_entity.id
_entity.type
_entity.pdbx_description
1 polymer ?
#
loop_
_entity_poly.entity_id
_entity_poly.type
_entity_poly.pdbx_seq_one_letter_code
_entity_poly.pdbx_strand_id
1 'polypeptide(L)'
;MFAHMVTLIQHFGEIQGLNRAMAKGDMAPKVKCDAIKLIGQKLESWKANLPRNMQMTIQNIYSHQQNELGGHFIGLHLVFHHLSALVYFNSLETKEQSYIGQEDHVALCKSHASSFSSLLHTSRQMSGCQQNYPTVGHMTTVASAVLLHTLLLGEPEDIPKARQELNTNFEALIGLRQYWPATEAVTDGFSKALSAVDGKPQIGWMDG
;
A
#
# COMPACT_ATOMS: atom_id res chain seq x y z
N MET A 1 19.74 6.02 -7.20
CA MET A 1 18.37 6.13 -6.64
C MET A 1 17.35 6.61 -7.67
N PHE A 2 17.50 7.81 -8.25
CA PHE A 2 16.56 8.33 -9.26
C PHE A 2 16.36 7.39 -10.45
N ALA A 3 17.43 6.85 -11.03
CA ALA A 3 17.32 5.87 -12.12
C ALA A 3 16.49 4.63 -11.72
N HIS A 4 16.66 4.12 -10.50
CA HIS A 4 15.86 3.00 -10.00
C HIS A 4 14.38 3.37 -9.84
N MET A 5 14.10 4.57 -9.32
CA MET A 5 12.73 5.09 -9.23
C MET A 5 12.11 5.17 -10.63
N VAL A 6 12.82 5.76 -11.61
CA VAL A 6 12.37 5.83 -13.00
C VAL A 6 12.07 4.44 -13.56
N THR A 7 12.93 3.45 -13.32
CA THR A 7 12.69 2.05 -13.76
C THR A 7 11.51 1.36 -13.08
N LEU A 8 11.19 1.75 -11.85
CA LEU A 8 10.05 1.19 -11.14
C LEU A 8 8.73 1.79 -11.63
N ILE A 9 8.66 3.11 -11.75
CA ILE A 9 7.41 3.81 -12.12
C ILE A 9 6.97 3.56 -13.57
N GLN A 10 7.85 3.05 -14.44
CA GLN A 10 7.50 2.65 -15.82
C GLN A 10 6.35 1.64 -15.84
N HIS A 11 6.29 0.78 -14.83
CA HIS A 11 5.27 -0.26 -14.70
C HIS A 11 3.88 0.29 -14.33
N PHE A 12 3.80 1.54 -13.84
CA PHE A 12 2.53 2.11 -13.39
C PHE A 12 1.48 2.18 -14.51
N GLY A 13 1.88 2.48 -15.75
CA GLY A 13 0.98 2.51 -16.90
C GLY A 13 0.34 1.15 -17.19
N GLU A 14 1.15 0.09 -17.19
CA GLU A 14 0.67 -1.30 -17.39
C GLU A 14 -0.27 -1.73 -16.24
N ILE A 15 0.08 -1.42 -14.99
CA ILE A 15 -0.73 -1.74 -13.80
C ILE A 15 -2.10 -1.05 -13.86
N GLN A 16 -2.12 0.24 -14.20
CA GLN A 16 -3.34 1.01 -14.34
C GLN A 16 -4.22 0.51 -15.50
N GLY A 17 -3.60 0.10 -16.60
CA GLY A 17 -4.29 -0.54 -17.72
C GLY A 17 -4.97 -1.84 -17.30
N LEU A 18 -4.23 -2.72 -16.59
CA LEU A 18 -4.75 -3.98 -16.05
C LEU A 18 -5.92 -3.74 -15.08
N ASN A 19 -5.76 -2.86 -14.10
CA ASN A 19 -6.81 -2.55 -13.12
C ASN A 19 -8.09 -2.02 -13.77
N ARG A 20 -7.96 -1.14 -14.78
CA ARG A 20 -9.12 -0.65 -15.55
C ARG A 20 -9.81 -1.75 -16.35
N ALA A 21 -9.05 -2.64 -16.99
CA ALA A 21 -9.61 -3.75 -17.76
C ALA A 21 -10.36 -4.75 -16.86
N MET A 22 -9.79 -5.08 -15.69
CA MET A 22 -10.44 -5.93 -14.68
C MET A 22 -11.72 -5.28 -14.16
N ALA A 23 -11.70 -3.98 -13.85
CA ALA A 23 -12.88 -3.27 -13.35
C ALA A 23 -14.04 -3.21 -14.35
N LYS A 24 -13.75 -3.25 -15.66
CA LYS A 24 -14.79 -3.33 -16.71
C LYS A 24 -15.37 -4.73 -16.90
N GLY A 25 -14.72 -5.77 -16.38
CA GLY A 25 -15.10 -7.16 -16.64
C GLY A 25 -14.67 -7.66 -18.03
N ASP A 26 -13.76 -6.96 -18.71
CA ASP A 26 -13.38 -7.23 -20.10
C ASP A 26 -12.37 -8.40 -20.25
N MET A 27 -11.98 -9.05 -19.16
CA MET A 27 -10.89 -10.05 -19.15
C MET A 27 -11.40 -11.43 -18.75
N ALA A 28 -11.12 -12.43 -19.58
CA ALA A 28 -11.30 -13.83 -19.20
C ALA A 28 -10.40 -14.19 -18.00
N PRO A 29 -10.83 -15.06 -17.07
CA PRO A 29 -10.10 -15.35 -15.82
C PRO A 29 -8.63 -15.76 -16.03
N LYS A 30 -8.35 -16.58 -17.05
CA LYS A 30 -6.98 -17.00 -17.38
C LYS A 30 -6.10 -15.83 -17.83
N VAL A 31 -6.61 -14.96 -18.70
CA VAL A 31 -5.89 -13.78 -19.21
C VAL A 31 -5.56 -12.82 -18.07
N LYS A 32 -6.51 -12.63 -17.15
CA LYS A 32 -6.31 -11.86 -15.92
C LYS A 32 -5.18 -12.44 -15.07
N CYS A 33 -5.22 -13.75 -14.80
CA CYS A 33 -4.21 -14.42 -13.98
C CYS A 33 -2.80 -14.32 -14.61
N ASP A 34 -2.69 -14.58 -15.92
CA ASP A 34 -1.43 -14.48 -16.66
C ASP A 34 -0.86 -13.04 -16.63
N ALA A 35 -1.72 -12.02 -16.78
CA ALA A 35 -1.31 -10.62 -16.72
C ALA A 35 -0.83 -10.19 -15.32
N ILE A 36 -1.56 -10.57 -14.27
CA ILE A 36 -1.16 -10.33 -12.87
C ILE A 36 0.21 -10.96 -12.61
N LYS A 37 0.37 -12.24 -12.97
CA LYS A 37 1.62 -12.98 -12.78
C LYS A 37 2.79 -12.34 -13.53
N LEU A 38 2.57 -11.95 -14.78
CA LEU A 38 3.61 -11.30 -15.59
C LEU A 38 4.09 -10.00 -14.97
N ILE A 39 3.18 -9.10 -14.57
CA ILE A 39 3.56 -7.81 -13.97
C ILE A 39 4.19 -8.03 -12.58
N GLY A 40 3.64 -8.94 -11.78
CA GLY A 40 4.23 -9.33 -10.49
C GLY A 40 5.68 -9.80 -10.62
N GLN A 41 5.96 -10.67 -11.60
CA GLN A 41 7.32 -11.13 -11.91
C GLN A 41 8.26 -10.00 -12.34
N LYS A 42 7.77 -9.02 -13.13
CA LYS A 42 8.58 -7.83 -13.50
C LYS A 42 8.99 -7.02 -12.27
N LEU A 43 8.06 -6.80 -11.32
CA LEU A 43 8.35 -6.06 -10.09
C LEU A 43 9.32 -6.79 -9.17
N GLU A 44 9.15 -8.10 -8.97
CA GLU A 44 10.11 -8.89 -8.18
C GLU A 44 11.49 -8.96 -8.86
N SER A 45 11.54 -9.08 -10.18
CA SER A 45 12.79 -9.01 -10.94
C SER A 45 13.47 -7.66 -10.78
N TRP A 46 12.71 -6.56 -10.81
CA TRP A 46 13.23 -5.22 -10.55
C TRP A 46 13.89 -5.13 -9.17
N LYS A 47 13.22 -5.64 -8.12
CA LYS A 47 13.74 -5.66 -6.75
C LYS A 47 15.00 -6.53 -6.62
N ALA A 48 14.99 -7.72 -7.21
CA ALA A 48 16.12 -8.65 -7.18
C ALA A 48 17.38 -8.07 -7.86
N ASN A 49 17.19 -7.26 -8.90
CA ASN A 49 18.26 -6.63 -9.66
C ASN A 49 18.80 -5.32 -9.04
N LEU A 50 18.25 -4.86 -7.91
CA LEU A 50 18.81 -3.70 -7.22
C LEU A 50 20.22 -4.03 -6.70
N PRO A 51 21.20 -3.11 -6.85
CA PRO A 51 22.53 -3.30 -6.30
C PRO A 51 22.45 -3.41 -4.76
N ARG A 52 23.45 -4.04 -4.14
CA ARG A 52 23.43 -4.37 -2.69
C ARG A 52 23.12 -3.17 -1.78
N ASN A 53 23.63 -1.98 -2.10
CA ASN A 53 23.40 -0.74 -1.35
C ASN A 53 22.01 -0.12 -1.57
N MET A 54 21.22 -0.65 -2.51
CA MET A 54 19.85 -0.24 -2.79
C MET A 54 18.82 -1.29 -2.34
N GLN A 55 19.25 -2.40 -1.73
CA GLN A 55 18.34 -3.41 -1.17
C GLN A 55 17.70 -2.92 0.13
N MET A 56 16.43 -3.23 0.38
CA MET A 56 15.75 -2.81 1.61
C MET A 56 16.29 -3.60 2.82
N THR A 57 17.21 -2.99 3.55
CA THR A 57 17.79 -3.52 4.79
C THR A 57 17.97 -2.37 5.79
N ILE A 58 17.94 -2.67 7.09
CA ILE A 58 18.17 -1.68 8.15
C ILE A 58 19.55 -1.00 7.98
N GLN A 59 20.58 -1.77 7.62
CA GLN A 59 21.92 -1.24 7.36
C GLN A 59 21.91 -0.20 6.22
N ASN A 60 21.20 -0.48 5.13
CA ASN A 60 21.10 0.45 4.01
C ASN A 60 20.27 1.69 4.38
N ILE A 61 19.21 1.55 5.18
CA ILE A 61 18.47 2.72 5.70
C ILE A 61 19.42 3.66 6.45
N TYR A 62 20.18 3.15 7.41
CA TYR A 62 21.14 3.97 8.16
C TYR A 62 22.23 4.58 7.28
N SER A 63 22.75 3.81 6.32
CA SER A 63 23.77 4.31 5.39
C SER A 63 23.26 5.47 4.53
N HIS A 64 22.03 5.38 4.00
CA HIS A 64 21.43 6.49 3.24
C HIS A 64 21.02 7.65 4.15
N GLN A 65 20.55 7.38 5.36
CA GLN A 65 20.21 8.40 6.35
C GLN A 65 21.42 9.28 6.71
N GLN A 66 22.59 8.67 6.93
CA GLN A 66 23.84 9.41 7.20
C GLN A 66 24.26 10.35 6.08
N ASN A 67 23.77 10.10 4.86
CA ASN A 67 24.02 10.92 3.68
C ASN A 67 22.82 11.82 3.31
N GLU A 68 21.85 12.01 4.23
CA GLU A 68 20.63 12.81 4.02
C GLU A 68 19.71 12.28 2.89
N LEU A 69 19.89 11.01 2.52
CA LEU A 69 19.13 10.33 1.46
C LEU A 69 18.14 9.29 2.01
N GLY A 70 18.00 9.17 3.32
CA GLY A 70 17.14 8.19 3.99
C GLY A 70 15.69 8.26 3.52
N GLY A 71 15.12 9.47 3.46
CA GLY A 71 13.76 9.68 2.96
C GLY A 71 13.56 9.23 1.51
N HIS A 72 14.49 9.55 0.61
CA HIS A 72 14.40 9.12 -0.78
C HIS A 72 14.55 7.60 -0.93
N PHE A 73 15.43 6.99 -0.13
CA PHE A 73 15.65 5.55 -0.11
C PHE A 73 14.38 4.81 0.33
N ILE A 74 13.76 5.22 1.44
CA ILE A 74 12.49 4.66 1.90
C ILE A 74 11.38 4.88 0.87
N GLY A 75 11.28 6.09 0.31
CA GLY A 75 10.27 6.44 -0.70
C GLY A 75 10.30 5.49 -1.90
N LEU A 76 11.49 5.09 -2.38
CA LEU A 76 11.64 4.11 -3.45
C LEU A 76 10.94 2.79 -3.13
N HIS A 77 11.13 2.27 -1.92
CA HIS A 77 10.56 0.99 -1.52
C HIS A 77 9.08 1.09 -1.14
N LEU A 78 8.62 2.23 -0.64
CA LEU A 78 7.18 2.50 -0.50
C LEU A 78 6.47 2.45 -1.85
N VAL A 79 7.04 3.07 -2.89
CA VAL A 79 6.50 2.98 -4.26
C VAL A 79 6.49 1.52 -4.73
N PHE A 80 7.54 0.74 -4.45
CA PHE A 80 7.57 -0.68 -4.83
C PHE A 80 6.40 -1.47 -4.21
N HIS A 81 6.22 -1.38 -2.89
CA HIS A 81 5.11 -2.07 -2.23
C HIS A 81 3.75 -1.55 -2.69
N HIS A 82 3.61 -0.25 -2.96
CA HIS A 82 2.39 0.31 -3.50
C HIS A 82 2.04 -0.24 -4.89
N LEU A 83 3.00 -0.24 -5.83
CA LEU A 83 2.78 -0.79 -7.17
C LEU A 83 2.44 -2.27 -7.13
N SER A 84 3.15 -3.06 -6.31
CA SER A 84 2.83 -4.47 -6.14
C SER A 84 1.45 -4.70 -5.53
N ALA A 85 1.05 -3.92 -4.52
CA ALA A 85 -0.30 -4.01 -3.96
C ALA A 85 -1.38 -3.73 -5.02
N LEU A 86 -1.16 -2.73 -5.89
CA LEU A 86 -2.07 -2.41 -7.00
C LEU A 86 -2.22 -3.54 -8.03
N VAL A 87 -1.16 -4.31 -8.29
CA VAL A 87 -1.22 -5.47 -9.22
C VAL A 87 -2.20 -6.52 -8.73
N TYR A 88 -2.18 -6.79 -7.43
CA TYR A 88 -2.97 -7.88 -6.83
C TYR A 88 -4.32 -7.42 -6.29
N PHE A 89 -4.59 -6.11 -6.22
CA PHE A 89 -5.72 -5.51 -5.52
C PHE A 89 -7.08 -6.13 -5.90
N ASN A 90 -7.34 -6.32 -7.19
CA ASN A 90 -8.62 -6.89 -7.66
C ASN A 90 -8.84 -8.36 -7.24
N SER A 91 -7.77 -9.07 -6.86
CA SER A 91 -7.88 -10.43 -6.34
C SER A 91 -8.59 -10.48 -4.98
N LEU A 92 -8.68 -9.35 -4.26
CA LEU A 92 -9.41 -9.27 -2.98
C LEU A 92 -10.92 -9.51 -3.16
N GLU A 93 -11.51 -9.05 -4.26
CA GLU A 93 -12.95 -9.14 -4.51
C GLU A 93 -13.36 -10.45 -5.22
N THR A 94 -12.41 -11.13 -5.86
CA THR A 94 -12.72 -12.20 -6.81
C THR A 94 -13.01 -13.51 -6.07
N LYS A 95 -14.29 -13.89 -5.97
CA LYS A 95 -14.75 -15.21 -5.48
C LYS A 95 -14.79 -16.29 -6.57
N GLU A 96 -14.30 -16.02 -7.79
CA GLU A 96 -14.30 -16.99 -8.88
C GLU A 96 -13.57 -18.27 -8.44
N GLN A 97 -14.05 -19.44 -8.91
CA GLN A 97 -13.39 -20.72 -8.67
C GLN A 97 -11.89 -20.57 -8.94
N SER A 98 -11.09 -20.73 -7.88
CA SER A 98 -9.62 -20.75 -7.89
C SER A 98 -9.12 -21.37 -9.20
N TYR A 99 -8.63 -20.55 -10.11
CA TYR A 99 -7.76 -21.06 -11.16
C TYR A 99 -6.43 -21.40 -10.50
N ILE A 100 -5.83 -22.54 -10.85
CA ILE A 100 -4.54 -22.98 -10.30
C ILE A 100 -3.54 -21.82 -10.37
N GLY A 101 -3.09 -21.34 -9.20
CA GLY A 101 -2.17 -20.20 -9.04
C GLY A 101 -2.78 -18.88 -8.57
N GLN A 102 -4.09 -18.79 -8.32
CA GLN A 102 -4.75 -17.56 -7.84
C GLN A 102 -4.69 -17.38 -6.31
N GLU A 103 -4.53 -18.47 -5.55
CA GLU A 103 -4.53 -18.48 -4.08
C GLU A 103 -3.42 -17.62 -3.47
N ASP A 104 -2.30 -17.43 -4.18
CA ASP A 104 -1.19 -16.62 -3.71
C ASP A 104 -1.41 -15.10 -3.89
N HIS A 105 -2.30 -14.66 -4.80
CA HIS A 105 -2.42 -13.23 -5.11
C HIS A 105 -3.03 -12.42 -3.96
N VAL A 106 -4.01 -12.97 -3.24
CA VAL A 106 -4.58 -12.32 -2.06
C VAL A 106 -3.52 -12.16 -0.97
N ALA A 107 -2.76 -13.23 -0.71
CA ALA A 107 -1.67 -13.22 0.26
C ALA A 107 -0.58 -12.19 -0.12
N LEU A 108 -0.20 -12.11 -1.40
CA LEU A 108 0.74 -11.12 -1.91
C LEU A 108 0.22 -9.69 -1.73
N CYS A 109 -1.05 -9.42 -2.05
CA CYS A 109 -1.66 -8.11 -1.86
C CYS A 109 -1.58 -7.67 -0.39
N LYS A 110 -2.01 -8.54 0.53
CA LYS A 110 -1.95 -8.32 1.98
C LYS A 110 -0.51 -8.09 2.45
N SER A 111 0.43 -8.92 1.99
CA SER A 111 1.85 -8.83 2.34
C SER A 111 2.48 -7.49 1.92
N HIS A 112 2.21 -7.02 0.70
CA HIS A 112 2.70 -5.71 0.26
C HIS A 112 2.06 -4.54 1.01
N ALA A 113 0.77 -4.59 1.32
CA ALA A 113 0.11 -3.56 2.14
C ALA A 113 0.66 -3.50 3.57
N SER A 114 0.90 -4.67 4.19
CA SER A 114 1.53 -4.78 5.52
C SER A 114 2.98 -4.26 5.50
N SER A 115 3.76 -4.65 4.48
CA SER A 115 5.15 -4.20 4.32
C SER A 115 5.24 -2.69 4.08
N PHE A 116 4.33 -2.12 3.28
CA PHE A 116 4.20 -0.68 3.11
C PHE A 116 3.94 0.02 4.46
N SER A 117 2.95 -0.46 5.21
CA SER A 117 2.52 0.15 6.48
C SER A 117 3.61 0.09 7.54
N SER A 118 4.29 -1.06 7.65
CA SER A 118 5.45 -1.26 8.53
C SER A 118 6.60 -0.31 8.16
N LEU A 119 6.93 -0.21 6.87
CA LEU A 119 8.02 0.67 6.41
C LEU A 119 7.68 2.15 6.62
N LEU A 120 6.44 2.56 6.36
CA LEU A 120 5.96 3.91 6.63
C LEU A 120 6.06 4.24 8.12
N HIS A 121 5.66 3.31 8.99
CA HIS A 121 5.82 3.46 10.44
C HIS A 121 7.28 3.68 10.83
N THR A 122 8.19 2.81 10.37
CA THR A 122 9.64 2.95 10.62
C THR A 122 10.16 4.31 10.15
N SER A 123 9.75 4.77 8.97
CA SER A 123 10.19 6.05 8.42
C SER A 123 9.85 7.25 9.30
N ARG A 124 8.71 7.20 10.00
CA ARG A 124 8.24 8.26 10.90
C ARG A 124 9.05 8.33 12.19
N GLN A 125 9.63 7.20 12.62
CA GLN A 125 10.46 7.11 13.82
C GLN A 125 11.92 7.51 13.58
N MET A 126 12.33 7.73 12.33
CA MET A 126 13.73 7.98 11.95
C MET A 126 13.91 9.41 11.41
N SER A 127 14.81 10.18 12.01
CA SER A 127 15.13 11.55 11.55
C SER A 127 15.71 11.56 10.13
N GLY A 128 15.19 12.42 9.24
CA GLY A 128 15.63 12.51 7.85
C GLY A 128 15.06 11.42 6.93
N CYS A 129 14.15 10.59 7.45
CA CYS A 129 13.50 9.50 6.73
C CYS A 129 12.00 9.71 6.52
N GLN A 130 11.42 10.76 7.11
CA GLN A 130 9.98 11.05 7.05
C GLN A 130 9.48 11.29 5.62
N GLN A 131 8.22 10.94 5.40
CA GLN A 131 7.58 10.92 4.08
C GLN A 131 6.43 11.93 4.03
N ASN A 132 6.75 13.20 3.79
CA ASN A 132 5.79 14.31 3.89
C ASN A 132 5.21 14.77 2.53
N TYR A 133 5.31 13.95 1.48
CA TYR A 133 4.84 14.30 0.14
C TYR A 133 3.40 13.81 -0.11
N PRO A 134 2.58 14.50 -0.93
CA PRO A 134 1.16 14.17 -1.12
C PRO A 134 0.94 12.73 -1.63
N THR A 135 1.82 12.24 -2.49
CA THR A 135 1.72 10.90 -3.08
C THR A 135 1.73 9.81 -2.00
N VAL A 136 2.45 10.01 -0.89
CA VAL A 136 2.48 9.05 0.23
C VAL A 136 1.11 8.94 0.88
N GLY A 137 0.33 10.03 0.93
CA GLY A 137 -1.06 9.99 1.39
C GLY A 137 -1.90 9.04 0.53
N HIS A 138 -1.87 9.20 -0.80
CA HIS A 138 -2.58 8.30 -1.73
C HIS A 138 -2.14 6.84 -1.60
N MET A 139 -0.83 6.58 -1.50
CA MET A 139 -0.31 5.22 -1.34
C MET A 139 -0.76 4.60 -0.02
N THR A 140 -0.78 5.38 1.06
CA THR A 140 -1.26 4.97 2.38
C THR A 140 -2.74 4.65 2.36
N THR A 141 -3.56 5.44 1.66
CA THR A 141 -4.98 5.14 1.46
C THR A 141 -5.20 3.79 0.78
N VAL A 142 -4.42 3.47 -0.25
CA VAL A 142 -4.52 2.17 -0.95
C VAL A 142 -4.13 1.02 -0.01
N ALA A 143 -3.01 1.14 0.72
CA ALA A 143 -2.62 0.12 1.69
C ALA A 143 -3.69 -0.08 2.78
N SER A 144 -4.25 1.02 3.31
CA SER A 144 -5.36 0.97 4.27
C SER A 144 -6.61 0.32 3.70
N ALA A 145 -6.93 0.48 2.41
CA ALA A 145 -8.08 -0.22 1.81
C ALA A 145 -7.89 -1.75 1.83
N VAL A 146 -6.68 -2.24 1.53
CA VAL A 146 -6.34 -3.68 1.61
C VAL A 146 -6.45 -4.19 3.05
N LEU A 147 -5.93 -3.44 4.01
CA LEU A 147 -5.99 -3.81 5.42
C LEU A 147 -7.41 -3.75 5.96
N LEU A 148 -8.23 -2.80 5.53
CA LEU A 148 -9.65 -2.72 5.88
C LEU A 148 -10.43 -3.92 5.33
N HIS A 149 -10.17 -4.29 4.07
CA HIS A 149 -10.71 -5.53 3.51
C HIS A 149 -10.31 -6.74 4.37
N THR A 150 -9.05 -6.82 4.79
CA THR A 150 -8.55 -7.91 5.64
C THR A 150 -9.20 -7.91 7.03
N LEU A 151 -9.41 -6.72 7.61
CA LEU A 151 -10.09 -6.56 8.91
C LEU A 151 -11.54 -7.02 8.85
N LEU A 152 -12.24 -6.75 7.75
CA LEU A 152 -13.68 -7.02 7.60
C LEU A 152 -13.99 -8.42 7.08
N LEU A 153 -13.15 -8.95 6.19
CA LEU A 153 -13.42 -10.13 5.38
C LEU A 153 -12.29 -11.17 5.40
N GLY A 154 -11.21 -10.91 6.13
CA GLY A 154 -10.06 -11.82 6.26
C GLY A 154 -10.27 -12.90 7.32
N GLU A 155 -9.29 -13.78 7.44
CA GLU A 155 -9.27 -14.84 8.44
C GLU A 155 -9.04 -14.26 9.86
N PRO A 156 -9.59 -14.86 10.92
CA PRO A 156 -9.49 -14.34 12.29
C PRO A 156 -8.06 -14.04 12.76
N GLU A 157 -7.07 -14.82 12.32
CA GLU A 157 -5.65 -14.65 12.63
C GLU A 157 -5.03 -13.38 12.02
N ASP A 158 -5.56 -12.88 10.89
CA ASP A 158 -5.04 -11.70 10.21
C ASP A 158 -5.57 -10.39 10.86
N ILE A 159 -6.72 -10.46 11.53
CA ILE A 159 -7.46 -9.30 12.07
C ILE A 159 -6.64 -8.44 13.03
N PRO A 160 -5.95 -8.98 14.06
CA PRO A 160 -5.22 -8.15 15.03
C PRO A 160 -4.12 -7.32 14.37
N LYS A 161 -3.36 -7.93 13.45
CA LYS A 161 -2.28 -7.26 12.72
C LYS A 161 -2.83 -6.19 11.77
N ALA A 162 -3.87 -6.53 11.01
CA ALA A 162 -4.51 -5.58 10.10
C ALA A 162 -5.04 -4.33 10.85
N ARG A 163 -5.63 -4.52 12.04
CA ARG A 163 -6.10 -3.42 12.90
C ARG A 163 -4.95 -2.51 13.35
N GLN A 164 -3.84 -3.09 13.81
CA GLN A 164 -2.67 -2.32 14.26
C GLN A 164 -2.07 -1.49 13.13
N GLU A 165 -1.89 -2.10 11.95
CA GLU A 165 -1.32 -1.44 10.77
C GLU A 165 -2.26 -0.36 10.23
N LEU A 166 -3.58 -0.57 10.26
CA LEU A 166 -4.57 0.46 9.94
C LEU A 166 -4.45 1.68 10.84
N ASN A 167 -4.40 1.49 12.15
CA ASN A 167 -4.25 2.60 13.11
C ASN A 167 -3.00 3.41 12.81
N THR A 168 -1.88 2.71 12.54
CA THR A 168 -0.61 3.34 12.20
C THR A 168 -0.68 4.16 10.91
N ASN A 169 -1.39 3.66 9.89
CA ASN A 169 -1.62 4.39 8.65
C ASN A 169 -2.53 5.61 8.85
N PHE A 170 -3.56 5.51 9.69
CA PHE A 170 -4.43 6.65 10.00
C PHE A 170 -3.68 7.77 10.72
N GLU A 171 -2.83 7.44 11.68
CA GLU A 171 -1.95 8.42 12.31
C GLU A 171 -1.05 9.13 11.29
N ALA A 172 -0.54 8.39 10.29
CA ALA A 172 0.26 8.96 9.23
C ALA A 172 -0.56 9.90 8.34
N LEU A 173 -1.79 9.53 7.97
CA LEU A 173 -2.70 10.37 7.19
C LEU A 173 -3.11 11.65 7.92
N ILE A 174 -3.45 11.55 9.21
CA ILE A 174 -3.75 12.71 10.07
C ILE A 174 -2.52 13.62 10.14
N GLY A 175 -1.33 13.04 10.32
CA GLY A 175 -0.08 13.79 10.28
C GLY A 175 0.20 14.46 8.93
N LEU A 176 -0.27 13.92 7.81
CA LEU A 176 -0.11 14.52 6.48
C LEU A 176 -1.09 15.66 6.22
N ARG A 177 -2.27 15.67 6.87
CA ARG A 177 -3.28 16.73 6.77
C ARG A 177 -2.72 18.11 7.09
N GLN A 178 -1.78 18.21 8.04
CA GLN A 178 -1.13 19.48 8.41
C GLN A 178 -0.32 20.10 7.26
N TYR A 179 0.12 19.30 6.29
CA TYR A 179 0.90 19.75 5.14
C TYR A 179 0.04 19.89 3.88
N TRP A 180 -1.07 19.14 3.79
CA TRP A 180 -1.88 19.04 2.57
C TRP A 180 -3.39 19.06 2.90
N PRO A 181 -4.02 20.25 2.99
CA PRO A 181 -5.46 20.40 3.26
C PRO A 181 -6.34 19.67 2.24
N ALA A 182 -5.86 19.42 1.02
CA ALA A 182 -6.58 18.65 0.01
C ALA A 182 -6.81 17.16 0.37
N THR A 183 -6.10 16.62 1.38
CA THR A 183 -6.32 15.25 1.87
C THR A 183 -7.49 15.10 2.85
N GLU A 184 -8.11 16.21 3.27
CA GLU A 184 -9.23 16.21 4.21
C GLU A 184 -10.41 15.37 3.72
N ALA A 185 -10.76 15.48 2.44
CA ALA A 185 -11.87 14.74 1.85
C ALA A 185 -11.69 13.21 1.92
N VAL A 186 -10.44 12.71 1.84
CA VAL A 186 -10.13 11.28 1.93
C VAL A 186 -10.23 10.82 3.39
N THR A 187 -9.64 11.56 4.32
CA THR A 187 -9.65 11.21 5.75
C THR A 187 -11.07 11.25 6.34
N ASP A 188 -11.88 12.24 5.95
CA ASP A 188 -13.27 12.38 6.42
C ASP A 188 -14.19 11.28 5.88
N GLY A 189 -13.97 10.85 4.63
CA GLY A 189 -14.71 9.72 4.04
C GLY A 189 -14.40 8.40 4.74
N PHE A 190 -13.13 8.13 5.05
CA PHE A 190 -12.71 6.91 5.74
C PHE A 190 -13.10 6.89 7.22
N SER A 191 -13.02 8.02 7.94
CA SER A 191 -13.44 8.12 9.34
C SER A 191 -14.94 7.83 9.53
N LYS A 192 -15.78 8.31 8.61
CA LYS A 192 -17.21 7.98 8.57
C LYS A 192 -17.46 6.49 8.31
N ALA A 193 -16.69 5.86 7.41
CA ALA A 193 -16.82 4.44 7.13
C ALA A 193 -16.47 3.57 8.36
N LEU A 194 -15.42 3.93 9.12
CA LEU A 194 -15.06 3.24 10.36
C LEU A 194 -16.10 3.42 11.47
N SER A 195 -16.66 4.62 11.61
CA SER A 195 -17.72 4.89 12.59
C SER A 195 -18.98 4.05 12.33
N ALA A 196 -19.27 3.78 11.05
CA ALA A 196 -20.37 2.90 10.64
C ALA A 196 -20.07 1.41 10.91
N VAL A 197 -18.80 0.99 10.89
CA VAL A 197 -18.37 -0.39 11.21
C VAL A 197 -18.34 -0.65 12.72
N ASP A 198 -17.95 0.34 13.54
CA ASP A 198 -17.83 0.19 14.99
C ASP A 198 -19.18 0.30 15.75
N GLY A 199 -20.31 0.51 15.04
CA GLY A 199 -21.64 0.50 15.64
C GLY A 199 -21.87 1.54 16.75
N LYS A 200 -21.05 2.60 16.83
CA LYS A 200 -21.25 3.68 17.81
C LYS A 200 -22.09 4.79 17.20
N PRO A 201 -23.24 5.15 17.81
CA PRO A 201 -24.00 6.31 17.39
C PRO A 201 -23.16 7.57 17.58
N GLN A 202 -23.22 8.47 16.60
CA GLN A 202 -22.75 9.83 16.76
C GLN A 202 -23.57 10.52 17.85
N ILE A 203 -22.98 10.67 19.03
CA ILE A 203 -23.46 11.63 20.02
C ILE A 203 -22.62 12.89 19.82
N GLY A 204 -23.31 13.91 19.31
CA GLY A 204 -22.77 15.25 19.06
C GLY A 204 -22.20 15.87 20.32
N TRP A 205 -21.19 16.70 20.10
CA TRP A 205 -20.52 17.49 21.12
C TRP A 205 -21.40 18.69 21.50
N MET A 206 -21.43 19.00 22.80
CA MET A 206 -21.74 20.29 23.44
C MET A 206 -23.16 20.86 23.28
N ASP A 207 -23.89 20.90 24.40
CA ASP A 207 -24.55 22.09 24.97
C ASP A 207 -25.00 21.76 26.42
N GLY A 208 -24.52 22.52 27.41
CA GLY A 208 -24.98 22.48 28.82
C GLY A 208 -23.99 21.94 29.84
#